data_AF-A0A497B1U0-F1
#
_entry.id   AF-A0A497B1U0-F1
#
_cell.length_a   1.000
_cell.length_b   1.000
_cell.length_c   1.000
_cell.angle_alpha   90.00
_cell.angle_beta   90.00
_cell.angle_gamma   90.00
#
_symmetry.space_group_name_H-M   'P 1'
#
loop_
_entity.id
_entity.type
_entity.pdbx_description
1 polymer ?
#
loop_
_entity_poly.entity_id
_entity_poly.type
_entity_poly.pdbx_seq_one_letter_code
_entity_poly.pdbx_strand_id
1 'polypeptide(L)'
;MININDLTITSLQFQANLYSMRMDYDTSGNITYIGFAKPGSTEDKPVWAIKKLEYDDNGNLIAVKWAEGNNNFDKIWNNRTTYSYS
;
A
#
# COMPACT_ATOMS: atom_id res chain seq x y z
N MET A 1 32.81 -5.33 -13.61
CA MET A 1 31.62 -4.69 -14.22
C MET A 1 30.40 -5.29 -13.57
N ILE A 2 29.52 -4.47 -12.99
CA ILE A 2 28.29 -4.95 -12.35
C ILE A 2 27.25 -5.20 -13.45
N ASN A 3 26.57 -6.35 -13.39
CA ASN A 3 25.55 -6.73 -14.35
C ASN A 3 24.32 -5.82 -14.16
N ILE A 4 23.81 -5.23 -15.24
CA ILE A 4 22.64 -4.34 -15.21
C ILE A 4 21.40 -5.07 -14.66
N ASN A 5 21.30 -6.40 -14.85
CA ASN A 5 20.21 -7.21 -14.30
C ASN A 5 20.28 -7.35 -12.77
N ASP A 6 21.47 -7.26 -12.18
CA ASP A 6 21.64 -7.31 -10.73
C ASP A 6 21.26 -5.96 -10.08
N LEU A 7 21.46 -4.84 -10.80
CA LEU A 7 21.04 -3.51 -10.33
C LEU A 7 19.52 -3.35 -10.34
N THR A 8 18.82 -3.91 -11.34
CA THR A 8 17.36 -3.81 -11.44
C THR A 8 16.66 -4.71 -10.42
N ILE A 9 17.15 -5.94 -10.20
CA ILE A 9 16.60 -6.83 -9.16
C ILE A 9 16.91 -6.29 -7.76
N THR A 10 18.11 -5.77 -7.52
CA THR A 10 18.49 -5.19 -6.21
C THR A 10 17.68 -3.93 -5.90
N SER A 11 17.43 -3.05 -6.86
CA SER A 11 16.62 -1.83 -6.63
C SER A 11 15.14 -2.11 -6.39
N LEU A 12 14.56 -3.10 -7.09
CA LEU A 12 13.18 -3.56 -6.85
C LEU A 12 13.05 -4.23 -5.47
N GLN A 13 14.02 -5.07 -5.08
CA GLN A 13 14.05 -5.70 -3.76
C GLN A 13 14.32 -4.68 -2.64
N PHE A 14 15.10 -3.62 -2.89
CA PHE A 14 15.37 -2.57 -1.92
C PHE A 14 14.12 -1.72 -1.64
N GLN A 15 13.34 -1.34 -2.67
CA GLN A 15 12.09 -0.62 -2.46
C GLN A 15 11.04 -1.42 -1.66
N ALA A 16 10.96 -2.74 -1.88
CA ALA A 16 10.07 -3.61 -1.09
C ALA A 16 10.51 -3.74 0.39
N ASN A 17 11.80 -3.58 0.69
CA ASN A 17 12.35 -3.65 2.05
C ASN A 17 12.43 -2.29 2.78
N LEU A 18 12.10 -1.17 2.13
CA LEU A 18 12.16 0.16 2.74
C LEU A 18 10.96 0.51 3.62
N TYR A 19 9.79 -0.09 3.35
CA TYR A 19 8.54 0.29 3.99
C TYR A 19 7.93 -0.89 4.75
N SER A 20 7.42 -0.60 5.95
CA SER A 20 6.48 -1.49 6.62
C SER A 20 5.12 -1.39 5.93
N MET A 21 4.48 -2.55 5.81
CA MET A 21 3.14 -2.65 5.26
C MET A 21 2.13 -2.89 6.36
N ARG A 22 0.93 -2.34 6.17
CA ARG A 22 -0.23 -2.66 7.00
C ARG A 22 -1.40 -3.02 6.12
N MET A 23 -2.17 -4.02 6.56
CA MET A 23 -3.30 -4.55 5.82
C MET A 23 -4.55 -4.47 6.69
N ASP A 24 -5.68 -4.17 6.03
CA ASP A 24 -7.00 -4.33 6.61
C ASP A 24 -7.79 -5.33 5.76
N TYR A 25 -8.68 -6.08 6.39
CA TYR A 25 -9.38 -7.20 5.79
C TYR A 25 -10.89 -7.02 5.88
N ASP A 26 -11.63 -7.46 4.85
CA ASP A 26 -13.08 -7.60 4.96
C ASP A 26 -13.48 -8.84 5.77
N THR A 27 -14.79 -9.03 5.95
CA THR A 27 -15.36 -10.19 6.67
C THR A 27 -15.12 -11.52 5.95
N SER A 28 -14.80 -11.49 4.66
CA SER A 28 -14.50 -12.65 3.83
C SER A 28 -13.00 -13.00 3.84
N GLY A 29 -12.17 -12.19 4.52
CA GLY A 29 -10.73 -12.36 4.61
C GLY A 29 -9.94 -11.80 3.43
N ASN A 30 -10.56 -10.99 2.55
CA ASN A 30 -9.85 -10.31 1.48
C ASN A 30 -9.20 -9.04 2.00
N ILE A 31 -7.98 -8.74 1.54
CA ILE A 31 -7.29 -7.49 1.88
C ILE A 31 -8.01 -6.33 1.19
N THR A 32 -8.62 -5.43 1.94
CA THR A 32 -9.32 -4.26 1.37
C THR A 32 -8.46 -3.01 1.31
N TYR A 33 -7.47 -2.89 2.22
CA TYR A 33 -6.56 -1.74 2.24
C TYR A 33 -5.13 -2.19 2.46
N ILE A 34 -4.18 -1.53 1.79
CA ILE A 34 -2.74 -1.71 2.02
C ILE A 34 -2.11 -0.33 2.24
N GLY A 35 -1.48 -0.15 3.39
CA GLY A 35 -0.73 1.05 3.75
C GLY A 35 0.76 0.78 3.72
N PHE A 36 1.52 1.76 3.25
CA PHE A 36 2.99 1.74 3.23
C PHE A 36 3.50 2.92 4.04
N ALA A 37 4.42 2.68 4.97
CA ALA A 37 5.09 3.73 5.73
C ALA A 37 6.50 3.28 6.14
N LYS A 38 7.35 4.21 6.60
CA LYS A 38 8.65 3.83 7.16
C LYS A 38 8.47 2.92 8.38
N PRO A 39 9.35 1.93 8.61
CA PRO A 39 9.32 1.12 9.82
C PRO A 39 9.31 1.97 11.10
N GLY A 40 8.48 1.59 12.06
CA GLY A 40 8.27 2.35 13.31
C GLY A 40 7.29 3.52 13.20
N SER A 41 6.71 3.78 12.03
CA SER A 41 5.63 4.76 11.89
C SER A 41 4.40 4.34 12.68
N THR A 42 3.76 5.28 13.38
CA THR A 42 2.51 5.05 14.07
C THR A 42 1.31 5.30 13.14
N GLU A 43 0.19 4.64 13.42
CA GLU A 43 -1.00 4.62 12.54
C GLU A 43 -1.79 5.93 12.54
N ASP A 44 -1.55 6.79 13.53
CA ASP A 44 -2.15 8.10 13.73
C ASP A 44 -1.38 9.24 13.03
N LYS A 45 -0.24 8.95 12.38
CA LYS A 45 0.61 9.96 11.74
C LYS A 45 0.35 10.06 10.24
N PRO A 46 0.41 11.27 9.64
CA PRO A 46 0.23 11.49 8.20
C PRO A 46 1.50 11.14 7.44
N VAL A 47 1.90 9.87 7.48
CA VAL A 47 3.15 9.36 6.90
C VAL A 47 2.93 8.12 6.06
N TRP A 48 1.67 7.79 5.76
CA TRP A 48 1.29 6.60 5.01
C TRP A 48 0.93 6.97 3.59
N ALA A 49 1.32 6.12 2.65
CA ALA A 49 0.68 6.02 1.34
C ALA A 49 -0.28 4.83 1.38
N ILE A 50 -1.53 4.99 0.93
CA ILE A 50 -2.59 3.99 1.13
C ILE A 50 -3.24 3.62 -0.21
N LYS A 51 -3.42 2.31 -0.42
CA LYS A 51 -4.22 1.75 -1.51
C LYS A 51 -5.48 1.09 -0.98
N LYS A 52 -6.54 1.15 -1.76
CA LYS A 52 -7.73 0.32 -1.62
C LYS A 52 -7.75 -0.74 -2.72
N LEU A 53 -8.09 -1.96 -2.34
CA LEU A 53 -8.29 -3.10 -3.21
C LEU A 53 -9.80 -3.35 -3.30
N GLU A 54 -10.32 -3.44 -4.53
CA GLU A 54 -11.74 -3.70 -4.78
C GLU A 54 -11.89 -5.04 -5.49
N TYR A 55 -12.92 -5.78 -5.09
CA TYR A 55 -13.20 -7.12 -5.56
C TYR A 55 -14.58 -7.19 -6.21
N ASP A 56 -14.76 -8.10 -7.17
CA ASP A 56 -16.08 -8.49 -7.65
C ASP A 56 -16.77 -9.48 -6.68
N ASP A 57 -18.01 -9.84 -7.00
CA ASP A 57 -18.80 -10.77 -6.18
C ASP A 57 -18.23 -12.20 -6.13
N ASN A 58 -17.30 -12.55 -7.03
CA ASN A 58 -16.61 -13.83 -7.03
C ASN A 58 -15.29 -13.79 -6.25
N GLY A 59 -14.96 -12.63 -5.63
CA GLY A 59 -13.71 -12.44 -4.90
C GLY A 59 -12.50 -12.18 -5.80
N ASN A 60 -12.69 -11.88 -7.08
CA ASN A 60 -11.58 -11.50 -7.96
C ASN A 60 -11.21 -10.04 -7.72
N LEU A 61 -9.91 -9.75 -7.59
CA LEU A 61 -9.42 -8.37 -7.50
C LEU A 61 -9.64 -7.66 -8.84
N ILE A 62 -10.46 -6.61 -8.84
CA ILE A 62 -10.83 -5.85 -10.04
C ILE A 62 -10.20 -4.45 -10.10
N ALA A 63 -9.81 -3.88 -8.96
CA ALA A 63 -9.15 -2.59 -8.95
C ALA A 63 -8.19 -2.42 -7.77
N VAL A 64 -7.17 -1.59 -8.00
CA VAL A 64 -6.24 -1.11 -6.98
C VAL A 64 -6.14 0.39 -7.13
N LYS A 65 -6.63 1.15 -6.15
CA LYS A 65 -6.76 2.61 -6.22
C LYS A 65 -5.95 3.28 -5.13
N TRP A 66 -5.46 4.49 -5.39
CA TRP A 66 -4.72 5.25 -4.40
C TRP A 66 -5.66 6.17 -3.61
N ALA A 67 -5.38 6.33 -2.32
CA ALA A 67 -6.07 7.33 -1.50
C ALA A 67 -5.80 8.74 -2.05
N GLU A 68 -6.85 9.50 -2.31
CA GLU A 68 -6.83 10.83 -2.93
C GLU A 68 -6.12 10.85 -4.30
N GLY A 69 -6.08 9.71 -5.01
CA GLY A 69 -5.53 9.61 -6.37
C GLY A 69 -4.01 9.81 -6.47
N ASN A 70 -3.27 9.73 -5.36
CA ASN A 70 -1.82 9.88 -5.35
C ASN A 70 -1.14 8.94 -4.33
N ASN A 71 0.16 8.74 -4.52
CA ASN A 71 0.99 7.90 -3.67
C ASN A 71 1.80 8.68 -2.63
N ASN A 72 1.34 9.87 -2.24
CA ASN A 72 2.03 10.68 -1.24
C ASN A 72 1.97 10.02 0.14
N PHE A 73 3.03 10.21 0.92
CA PHE A 73 3.12 9.75 2.31
C PHE A 73 2.62 10.83 3.27
N ASP A 74 1.34 11.20 3.12
CA ASP A 74 0.64 12.27 3.84
C ASP A 74 -0.70 11.79 4.43
N LYS A 75 -0.99 10.48 4.34
CA LYS A 75 -2.23 9.88 4.85
C LYS A 75 -2.02 9.26 6.24
N ILE A 76 -3.11 9.14 6.99
CA ILE A 76 -3.18 8.53 8.31
C ILE A 76 -3.86 7.17 8.17
N TRP A 77 -3.20 6.09 8.59
CA TRP A 77 -3.75 4.73 8.46
C TRP A 77 -5.10 4.56 9.19
N ASN A 78 -5.23 5.15 10.38
CA ASN A 78 -6.49 5.10 11.13
C ASN A 78 -7.68 5.70 10.36
N ASN A 79 -7.41 6.60 9.41
CA ASN A 79 -8.42 7.26 8.58
C ASN A 79 -8.57 6.59 7.20
N ARG A 80 -8.00 5.41 6.96
CA ARG A 80 -8.01 4.74 5.64
C ARG A 80 -9.41 4.64 5.00
N THR A 81 -10.46 4.44 5.77
CA THR A 81 -11.83 4.29 5.23
C THR A 81 -12.49 5.63 4.86
N THR A 82 -11.89 6.77 5.24
CA THR A 82 -12.48 8.10 5.04
C THR A 82 -11.99 8.80 3.77
N TYR A 83 -10.92 8.30 3.14
CA TYR A 83 -10.37 8.90 1.91
C TYR A 83 -11.22 8.55 0.68
N SER A 84 -11.13 9.41 -0.33
CA SER A 84 -11.58 9.08 -1.68
C SER A 84 -10.53 8.20 -2.37
N TYR A 85 -10.95 7.30 -3.24
CA TYR A 85 -10.05 6.37 -3.93
C TYR A 85 -10.25 6.42 -5.43
N SER A 86 -9.18 6.71 -6.16
CA SER A 86 -9.13 6.80 -7.62
C SER A 86 -7.79 6.35 -8.18
#